data_AF-A0A962VSU8-F1
#
_entry.id   AF-A0A962VSU8-F1
#
_cell.length_a   1.000
_cell.length_b   1.000
_cell.length_c   1.000
_cell.angle_alpha   90.00
_cell.angle_beta   90.00
_cell.angle_gamma   90.00
#
_symmetry.space_group_name_H-M   'P 1'
#
loop_
_entity.id
_entity.type
_entity.pdbx_description
1 polymer ?
#
loop_
_entity_poly.entity_id
_entity_poly.type
_entity_poly.pdbx_seq_one_letter_code
_entity_poly.pdbx_strand_id
1 'polypeptide(L)' 'MSMTDPIADMLTRIRNAQAAAKAQVTMPASKLKAAVARVLQDEGYIVG' A
#
# COMPACT_ATOMS: atom_id res chain seq x y z
N MET A 1 -11.80 -8.16 -14.54
CA MET A 1 -11.37 -6.79 -14.21
C MET A 1 -9.88 -6.71 -14.51
N SER A 2 -9.46 -5.93 -15.51
CA SER A 2 -8.03 -5.68 -15.72
C SER A 2 -7.55 -4.71 -14.65
N MET A 3 -6.41 -5.03 -14.03
CA MET A 3 -5.78 -4.16 -13.04
C MET A 3 -5.05 -3.04 -13.79
N THR A 4 -5.78 -1.96 -14.08
CA THR A 4 -5.28 -0.81 -14.86
C THR A 4 -4.32 0.07 -14.07
N ASP A 5 -4.44 0.11 -12.73
CA ASP A 5 -3.54 0.91 -11.89
C ASP A 5 -3.11 0.15 -10.62
N PRO A 6 -1.88 -0.40 -10.61
CA PRO A 6 -1.31 -1.08 -9.44
C PRO A 6 -1.09 -0.19 -8.21
N ILE A 7 -0.95 1.12 -8.38
CA ILE A 7 -0.73 2.07 -7.28
C ILE A 7 -2.07 2.45 -6.65
N ALA A 8 -3.10 2.72 -7.46
CA ALA A 8 -4.44 2.91 -6.95
C ALA A 8 -4.95 1.69 -6.18
N ASP A 9 -4.67 0.47 -6.65
CA ASP A 9 -4.99 -0.76 -5.92
C ASP A 9 -4.24 -0.84 -4.58
N MET A 10 -2.94 -0.53 -4.56
CA MET A 10 -2.13 -0.50 -3.33
C MET A 10 -2.71 0.46 -2.29
N LEU A 11 -2.99 1.71 -2.68
CA LEU A 11 -3.53 2.72 -1.76
C LEU A 11 -4.95 2.36 -1.28
N THR A 12 -5.76 1.79 -2.15
CA THR A 12 -7.10 1.30 -1.80
C THR A 12 -7.04 0.18 -0.77
N ARG A 13 -6.11 -0.77 -0.92
CA ARG A 13 -5.89 -1.85 0.06
C ARG A 13 -5.47 -1.30 1.43
N ILE A 14 -4.55 -0.34 1.46
CA ILE A 14 -4.09 0.31 2.70
C ILE A 14 -5.26 1.00 3.40
N ARG A 15 -6.04 1.81 2.68
CA ARG A 15 -7.22 2.50 3.22
C ARG A 15 -8.24 1.52 3.79
N ASN A 16 -8.56 0.46 3.05
CA ASN A 16 -9.54 -0.53 3.48
C ASN A 16 -9.06 -1.32 4.70
N ALA A 17 -7.76 -1.60 4.78
CA ALA A 17 -7.16 -2.26 5.94
C ALA A 17 -7.17 -1.37 7.19
N GLN A 18 -6.88 -0.08 7.04
CA GLN A 18 -7.02 0.91 8.10
C GLN A 18 -8.46 1.00 8.60
N ALA A 19 -9.45 1.09 7.69
CA ALA A 19 -10.86 1.09 8.05
C ALA A 19 -11.31 -0.20 8.75
N ALA A 20 -10.68 -1.33 8.44
CA ALA A 20 -10.92 -2.63 9.09
C ALA A 20 -10.02 -2.88 10.32
N ALA A 21 -9.26 -1.87 10.79
CA ALA A 21 -8.33 -1.95 11.92
C ALA A 21 -7.32 -3.11 11.82
N LYS A 22 -6.87 -3.44 10.60
CA LYS A 22 -5.85 -4.48 10.38
C LYS A 22 -4.46 -3.90 10.64
N ALA A 23 -3.67 -4.62 11.43
CA ALA A 23 -2.29 -4.22 11.75
C ALA A 23 -1.33 -4.32 10.56
N GLN A 24 -1.61 -5.19 9.57
CA GLN A 24 -0.72 -5.44 8.43
C GLN A 24 -1.50 -5.68 7.14
N VAL A 25 -0.86 -5.37 6.01
CA VAL A 25 -1.41 -5.56 4.65
C VAL A 25 -0.35 -6.22 3.76
N THR A 26 -0.74 -7.27 3.05
CA THR A 26 0.10 -7.96 2.07
C THR A 26 -0.43 -7.77 0.66
N MET A 27 0.49 -7.58 -0.30
CA MET A 27 0.17 -7.41 -1.71
C MET A 27 1.36 -7.77 -2.61
N PRO A 28 1.15 -8.02 -3.92
CA PRO A 28 2.24 -8.34 -4.84
C PRO A 28 3.23 -7.18 -4.96
N ALA A 29 4.52 -7.49 -4.78
CA ALA A 29 5.61 -6.53 -4.82
C ALA A 29 5.89 -6.06 -6.27
N SER A 30 6.20 -4.78 -6.41
CA SER A 30 6.76 -4.19 -7.63
C SER A 30 7.75 -3.09 -7.23
N LYS A 31 8.71 -2.78 -8.10
CA LYS A 31 9.69 -1.72 -7.85
C LYS A 31 9.02 -0.38 -7.51
N LEU A 32 7.93 -0.06 -8.21
CA LEU A 32 7.16 1.18 -8.00
C LEU A 32 6.43 1.17 -6.65
N LYS A 33 5.75 0.08 -6.29
CA LYS A 33 5.07 -0.05 -4.99
C LYS A 33 6.05 0.01 -3.82
N ALA A 34 7.23 -0.57 -3.97
CA ALA A 34 8.29 -0.52 -2.97
C ALA A 34 8.81 0.91 -2.79
N ALA A 35 9.00 1.67 -3.86
CA ALA A 35 9.39 3.08 -3.78
C ALA A 35 8.31 3.93 -3.09
N VAL A 36 7.03 3.72 -3.40
CA VAL A 36 5.92 4.42 -2.73
C VAL A 36 5.84 4.05 -1.25
N ALA A 37 5.97 2.77 -0.90
CA ALA A 37 5.99 2.31 0.49
C ALA A 37 7.17 2.92 1.26
N ARG A 38 8.34 3.04 0.62
CA ARG A 38 9.52 3.70 1.20
C ARG A 38 9.21 5.15 1.58
N VAL A 39 8.65 5.93 0.66
CA VAL A 39 8.28 7.33 0.92
C VAL A 39 7.24 7.42 2.04
N LEU A 40 6.21 6.56 2.03
CA LEU A 40 5.22 6.53 3.11
C LEU A 40 5.83 6.18 4.47
N GLN A 41 6.86 5.34 4.50
CA GLN A 41 7.60 5.00 5.71
C GLN A 41 8.50 6.15 6.17
N ASP A 42 9.22 6.80 5.26
CA ASP A 42 10.10 7.93 5.55
C ASP A 42 9.32 9.14 6.10
N GLU A 43 8.10 9.37 5.61
CA GLU A 43 7.17 10.39 6.11
C GLU A 43 6.43 9.96 7.41
N GLY A 44 6.61 8.72 7.87
CA GLY A 44 6.01 8.21 9.11
C GLY A 44 4.53 7.82 9.02
N TYR A 45 3.96 7.68 7.81
CA TYR A 45 2.57 7.24 7.62
C TYR A 45 2.37 5.74 7.86
N ILE A 46 3.39 4.93 7.55
CA ILE A 46 3.36 3.48 7.76
C ILE A 46 4.59 3.03 8.51
N VAL A 47 4.44 1.95 9.28
CA VAL A 47 5.55 1.24 9.93
C VAL A 47 5.91 0.00 9.11
N GLY A 48 7.21 -0.23 8.95
CA GLY A 48 7.77 -1.36 8.18
C GLY A 48 8.00 -2.60 9.04
#